data_AF-A0A9Q1MN93-F1
#
_entry.id   AF-A0A9Q1MN93-F1
#
_cell.length_a   1.000
_cell.length_b   1.000
_cell.length_c   1.000
_cell.angle_alpha   90.00
_cell.angle_beta   90.00
_cell.angle_gamma   90.00
#
_symmetry.space_group_name_H-M   'P 1'
#
loop_
_entity.id
_entity.type
_entity.pdbx_description
1 polymer ?
#
loop_
_entity_poly.entity_id
_entity_poly.type
_entity_poly.pdbx_seq_one_letter_code
_entity_poly.pdbx_strand_id
1 'polypeptide(L)'
;MLAGINATVIQCLQAFPPRSKNGIWSSIRRSHIEHNLDGLTLQETRKSLNKHSKFPHKFSSILQAMNQWRIFILDHHNYLMPFLGRINKNGVCAYASRTLLFLKDDATLKPLAIELSLPGVSPGTEIHRVFRPGTNGTEAALWQLAKAHVAVNDSGYHQPISHWLKTHAVVEPFIIATRRQLSALARSTVLKAGGIIEKTLYSGEVSMELSSSLYKEWRFDEQSLPGDLLKRWTRYLGSNQEMGNTDFCLHFYKDDNSLISDHEIQEWWSELQKIGHGDKCHKTWWYPMTTLSDLVEALTTLIWISSGLHASVNFGQYGYVGHPLNRRNFIPMEGTKEFAEFLHDPDKFFLKTLPNRSEITLYMVLLEVLSAPTSDEVYLGQRQSLNWIDDVWVKKRFDQFAAELNEVGKRIVERNADPKLKNRQGPPISRTSFWTLRSPMLNHFRVSQQ
;
A
#
# COMPACT_ATOMS: atom_id res chain seq x y z
N MET A 1 -5.06 4.15 5.15
CA MET A 1 -4.75 2.72 5.38
C MET A 1 -5.76 1.75 4.75
N LEU A 2 -7.08 1.95 4.84
CA LEU A 2 -8.07 1.06 4.16
C LEU A 2 -8.75 1.67 2.93
N ALA A 3 -8.94 3.00 2.91
CA ALA A 3 -9.67 3.70 1.85
C ALA A 3 -8.95 4.98 1.37
N GLY A 4 -7.69 5.16 1.78
CA GLY A 4 -6.84 6.27 1.34
C GLY A 4 -5.95 5.87 0.17
N ILE A 5 -5.03 6.76 -0.22
CA ILE A 5 -4.18 6.59 -1.41
C ILE A 5 -3.28 5.34 -1.41
N ASN A 6 -2.92 4.83 -0.23
CA ASN A 6 -2.05 3.67 -0.07
C ASN A 6 -2.75 2.57 0.74
N ALA A 7 -3.83 2.02 0.19
CA ALA A 7 -4.67 1.02 0.87
C ALA A 7 -4.12 -0.42 0.82
N THR A 8 -2.95 -0.61 0.21
CA THR A 8 -2.39 -1.93 -0.15
C THR A 8 -1.26 -2.39 0.77
N VAL A 9 -0.98 -1.68 1.87
CA VAL A 9 0.21 -1.98 2.73
C VAL A 9 -0.17 -2.58 4.08
N ILE A 10 -1.33 -2.24 4.64
CA ILE A 10 -1.77 -2.74 5.95
C ILE A 10 -1.90 -4.27 5.94
N GLN A 11 -1.47 -4.91 7.04
CA GLN A 11 -1.43 -6.36 7.22
C GLN A 11 -2.01 -6.78 8.57
N CYS A 12 -2.49 -8.02 8.68
CA CYS A 12 -2.82 -8.63 9.96
C CYS A 12 -1.54 -8.85 10.80
N LEU A 13 -1.59 -8.52 12.09
CA LEU A 13 -0.46 -8.73 12.99
C LEU A 13 -0.23 -10.22 13.24
N GLN A 14 0.94 -10.72 12.88
CA GLN A 14 1.28 -12.15 12.98
C GLN A 14 1.84 -12.56 14.35
N ALA A 15 2.57 -11.67 15.02
CA ALA A 15 3.21 -11.93 16.31
C ALA A 15 3.24 -10.66 17.15
N PHE A 16 3.11 -10.79 18.46
CA PHE A 16 3.22 -9.68 19.41
C PHE A 16 4.26 -9.96 20.51
N PRO A 17 5.18 -9.03 20.80
CA PRO A 17 5.41 -7.78 20.06
C PRO A 17 5.87 -8.05 18.61
N PRO A 18 5.67 -7.11 17.67
CA PRO A 18 6.20 -7.25 16.31
C PRO A 18 7.71 -7.52 16.31
N ARG A 19 8.20 -8.31 15.36
CA ARG A 19 9.63 -8.62 15.21
C ARG A 19 10.15 -8.16 13.86
N SER A 20 11.30 -7.50 13.83
CA SER A 20 11.96 -7.09 12.60
C SER A 20 12.54 -8.30 11.86
N LYS A 21 12.81 -8.15 10.55
CA LYS A 21 13.50 -9.18 9.75
C LYS A 21 14.90 -9.52 10.28
N ASN A 22 15.55 -8.55 10.94
CA ASN A 22 16.86 -8.73 11.56
C ASN A 22 16.78 -9.33 12.98
N GLY A 23 15.59 -9.73 13.41
CA GLY A 23 15.37 -10.44 14.67
C GLY A 23 15.14 -9.54 15.89
N ILE A 24 15.16 -8.22 15.73
CA ILE A 24 14.96 -7.25 16.83
C ILE A 24 13.47 -7.16 17.16
N TRP A 25 13.14 -7.27 18.45
CA TRP A 25 11.77 -7.16 18.93
C TRP A 25 11.38 -5.70 19.12
N SER A 26 10.15 -5.37 18.74
CA SER A 26 9.53 -4.07 18.98
C SER A 26 9.46 -3.77 20.49
N SER A 27 9.62 -2.50 20.84
CA SER A 27 9.44 -1.95 22.18
C SER A 27 7.97 -1.71 22.54
N ILE A 28 7.01 -2.02 21.65
CA ILE A 28 5.59 -1.98 21.97
C ILE A 28 5.25 -3.09 22.98
N ARG A 29 5.09 -2.72 24.25
CA ARG A 29 4.69 -3.60 25.34
C ARG A 29 3.18 -3.79 25.40
N ARG A 30 2.77 -4.86 26.06
CA ARG A 30 1.35 -5.17 26.35
C ARG A 30 0.62 -4.00 27.02
N SER A 31 1.24 -3.37 28.02
CA SER A 31 0.69 -2.23 28.76
C SER A 31 0.39 -1.02 27.86
N HIS A 32 1.04 -0.90 26.70
CA HIS A 32 0.76 0.19 25.77
C HIS A 32 -0.59 0.05 25.06
N ILE A 33 -1.09 -1.17 24.86
CA ILE A 33 -2.24 -1.41 23.96
C ILE A 33 -3.42 -2.13 24.62
N GLU A 34 -3.21 -2.88 25.70
CA GLU A 34 -4.24 -3.78 26.24
C GLU A 34 -5.50 -3.07 26.74
N HIS A 35 -5.36 -1.83 27.22
CA HIS A 35 -6.48 -1.01 27.70
C HIS A 35 -7.36 -0.46 26.56
N ASN A 36 -6.95 -0.64 25.31
CA ASN A 36 -7.57 -0.03 24.14
C ASN A 36 -8.21 -1.03 23.16
N LEU A 37 -8.43 -2.27 23.58
CA LEU A 37 -9.01 -3.38 22.80
C LEU A 37 -10.53 -3.56 23.03
N ASP A 38 -11.28 -2.45 23.16
CA ASP A 38 -12.74 -2.40 23.35
C ASP A 38 -13.30 -3.36 24.41
N GLY A 39 -12.62 -3.48 25.55
CA GLY A 39 -13.09 -4.32 26.64
C GLY A 39 -12.98 -5.83 26.38
N LEU A 40 -12.17 -6.26 25.40
CA LEU A 40 -11.65 -7.63 25.31
C LEU A 40 -10.84 -7.93 26.58
N THR A 41 -11.55 -8.27 27.63
CA THR A 41 -11.02 -8.80 28.88
C THR A 41 -10.80 -10.29 28.71
N LEU A 42 -9.99 -10.87 29.59
CA LEU A 42 -9.80 -12.32 29.72
C LEU A 42 -11.15 -12.99 30.02
N GLN A 43 -12.02 -13.21 29.04
CA GLN A 43 -12.99 -14.28 29.18
C GLN A 43 -12.19 -15.56 29.15
N GLU A 44 -12.10 -16.23 30.30
CA GLU A 44 -11.61 -17.59 30.39
C GLU A 44 -12.31 -18.41 29.31
N THR A 45 -11.60 -18.78 28.24
CA THR A 45 -12.08 -19.78 27.29
C THR A 45 -12.11 -21.11 28.04
N ARG A 46 -13.12 -21.29 28.90
CA ARG A 46 -13.24 -22.40 29.84
C ARG A 46 -13.79 -23.67 29.16
N LYS A 47 -13.72 -23.75 27.83
CA LYS A 47 -14.16 -24.92 27.08
C LYS A 47 -12.98 -25.57 26.38
N SER A 48 -12.53 -26.64 27.02
CA SER A 48 -11.65 -27.70 26.51
C SER A 48 -10.17 -27.35 26.42
N LEU A 49 -9.40 -27.77 27.44
CA LEU A 49 -8.13 -28.53 27.28
C LEU A 49 -7.57 -28.87 28.68
N ASN A 50 -7.32 -30.17 28.89
CA ASN A 50 -6.71 -30.90 30.00
C ASN A 50 -6.29 -30.15 31.29
N LYS A 51 -6.87 -30.58 32.42
CA LYS A 51 -6.60 -30.19 33.82
C LYS A 51 -5.15 -30.40 34.33
N HIS A 52 -4.16 -30.70 33.49
CA HIS A 52 -2.82 -31.12 33.91
C HIS A 52 -1.66 -30.27 33.35
N SER A 53 -1.94 -29.16 32.66
CA SER A 53 -0.88 -28.23 32.27
C SER A 53 -0.41 -27.38 33.46
N LYS A 54 0.88 -27.48 33.79
CA LYS A 54 1.58 -26.71 34.85
C LYS A 54 1.83 -25.23 34.51
N PHE A 55 1.30 -24.71 33.39
CA PHE A 55 1.43 -23.31 33.00
C PHE A 55 0.11 -22.57 33.22
N PRO A 56 0.08 -21.42 33.93
CA PRO A 56 -1.14 -20.65 34.10
C PRO A 56 -1.64 -20.15 32.74
N HIS A 57 -2.77 -20.70 32.30
CA HIS A 57 -3.44 -20.36 31.04
C HIS A 57 -4.13 -18.99 31.13
N LYS A 58 -3.35 -17.91 31.17
CA LYS A 58 -3.83 -16.53 31.02
C LYS A 58 -3.61 -16.11 29.56
N PHE A 59 -4.52 -16.49 28.67
CA PHE A 59 -4.49 -16.08 27.25
C PHE A 59 -4.55 -14.55 27.15
N SER A 60 -3.45 -13.86 26.84
CA SER A 60 -3.43 -12.40 26.73
C SER A 60 -4.60 -11.90 25.86
N SER A 61 -5.30 -10.82 26.27
CA SER A 61 -6.35 -10.18 25.45
C SER A 61 -5.84 -9.79 24.05
N ILE A 62 -4.54 -9.52 23.93
CA ILE A 62 -3.85 -9.30 22.66
C ILE A 62 -3.86 -10.56 21.80
N LEU A 63 -3.58 -11.74 22.37
CA LEU A 63 -3.58 -13.00 21.64
C LEU A 63 -5.01 -13.38 21.21
N GLN A 64 -6.01 -13.11 22.05
CA GLN A 64 -7.41 -13.25 21.66
C GLN A 64 -7.77 -12.32 20.49
N ALA A 65 -7.40 -11.04 20.56
CA ALA A 65 -7.64 -10.08 19.49
C ALA A 65 -6.92 -10.47 18.19
N MET A 66 -5.69 -10.99 18.27
CA MET A 66 -4.95 -11.52 17.12
C MET A 66 -5.63 -12.74 16.51
N ASN A 67 -6.07 -13.71 17.33
CA ASN A 67 -6.80 -14.89 16.86
C ASN A 67 -8.15 -14.56 16.24
N GLN A 68 -8.76 -13.44 16.64
CA GLN A 68 -9.97 -12.88 16.02
C GLN A 68 -9.67 -11.98 14.81
N TRP A 69 -8.41 -11.88 14.37
CA TRP A 69 -7.98 -11.03 13.25
C TRP A 69 -8.30 -9.55 13.44
N ARG A 70 -8.23 -9.08 14.69
CA ARG A 70 -8.60 -7.72 15.08
C ARG A 70 -7.42 -6.79 15.29
N ILE A 71 -6.18 -7.27 15.24
CA ILE A 71 -4.99 -6.42 15.33
C ILE A 71 -4.27 -6.41 13.99
N PHE A 72 -4.05 -5.21 13.47
CA PHE A 72 -3.37 -4.95 12.21
C PHE A 72 -2.11 -4.13 12.45
N ILE A 73 -1.20 -4.18 11.50
CA ILE A 73 0.04 -3.42 11.49
C ILE A 73 0.24 -2.72 10.14
N LEU A 74 0.64 -1.44 10.20
CA LEU A 74 1.32 -0.75 9.12
C LEU A 74 2.81 -0.70 9.48
N ASP A 75 3.61 -1.55 8.84
CA ASP A 75 5.03 -1.75 9.17
C ASP A 75 5.94 -1.12 8.11
N HIS A 76 6.45 0.07 8.40
CA HIS A 76 7.45 0.75 7.58
C HIS A 76 8.87 0.55 8.10
N HIS A 77 9.09 -0.38 9.04
CA HIS A 77 10.36 -0.50 9.71
C HIS A 77 11.42 -1.22 8.89
N ASN A 78 11.09 -2.42 8.41
CA ASN A 78 12.09 -3.36 7.88
C ASN A 78 12.81 -2.81 6.65
N TYR A 79 12.08 -2.13 5.76
CA TYR A 79 12.66 -1.60 4.53
C TYR A 79 13.37 -0.27 4.74
N LEU A 80 12.95 0.57 5.72
CA LEU A 80 13.58 1.87 5.97
C LEU A 80 14.80 1.80 6.86
N MET A 81 14.79 0.93 7.87
CA MET A 81 15.85 0.89 8.89
C MET A 81 17.27 0.85 8.30
N PRO A 82 17.57 0.07 7.24
CA PRO A 82 18.89 0.07 6.60
C PRO A 82 19.31 1.40 5.95
N PHE A 83 18.34 2.26 5.59
CA PHE A 83 18.56 3.50 4.85
C PHE A 83 18.56 4.75 5.72
N LEU A 84 17.99 4.68 6.94
CA LEU A 84 17.84 5.84 7.83
C LEU A 84 19.17 6.54 8.13
N GLY A 85 20.27 5.79 8.26
CA GLY A 85 21.59 6.38 8.49
C GLY A 85 22.06 7.28 7.35
N ARG A 86 21.70 6.98 6.10
CA ARG A 86 22.01 7.83 4.93
C ARG A 86 21.01 8.97 4.79
N ILE A 87 19.71 8.67 4.93
CA ILE A 87 18.63 9.68 4.85
C ILE A 87 18.88 10.79 5.89
N ASN A 88 19.15 10.43 7.14
CA ASN A 88 19.25 11.42 8.22
C ASN A 88 20.54 12.24 8.19
N LYS A 89 21.60 11.76 7.53
CA LYS A 89 22.84 12.54 7.32
C LYS A 89 22.61 13.74 6.41
N ASN A 90 21.60 13.71 5.55
CA ASN A 90 21.28 14.79 4.61
C ASN A 90 20.39 15.89 5.24
N GLY A 91 20.33 15.97 6.58
CA GLY A 91 19.54 16.98 7.30
C GLY A 91 18.04 16.70 7.34
N VAL A 92 17.61 15.49 6.99
CA VAL A 92 16.23 15.00 7.15
C VAL A 92 16.10 14.31 8.51
N CYS A 93 14.95 14.41 9.17
CA CYS A 93 14.67 13.64 10.39
C CYS A 93 13.61 12.57 10.12
N ALA A 94 14.03 11.43 9.59
CA ALA A 94 13.16 10.29 9.33
C ALA A 94 13.28 9.21 10.43
N TYR A 95 12.16 8.54 10.69
CA TYR A 95 12.09 7.34 11.52
C TYR A 95 11.64 6.14 10.68
N ALA A 96 11.92 4.94 11.20
CA ALA A 96 11.30 3.69 10.76
C ALA A 96 10.08 3.46 11.66
N SER A 97 8.86 3.58 11.11
CA SER A 97 7.64 3.47 11.91
C SER A 97 6.99 2.09 11.90
N ARG A 98 6.36 1.73 13.02
CA ARG A 98 5.34 0.67 13.12
C ARG A 98 4.09 1.22 13.75
N THR A 99 2.95 1.04 13.10
CA THR A 99 1.65 1.45 13.65
C THR A 99 0.78 0.23 13.89
N LEU A 100 0.34 0.01 15.14
CA LEU A 100 -0.65 -1.02 15.45
C LEU A 100 -2.05 -0.42 15.41
N LEU A 101 -3.00 -1.16 14.83
CA LEU A 101 -4.40 -0.77 14.72
C LEU A 101 -5.29 -1.90 15.24
N PHE A 102 -6.44 -1.54 15.79
CA PHE A 102 -7.47 -2.45 16.25
C PHE A 102 -8.74 -2.31 15.42
N LEU A 103 -9.33 -3.42 15.01
CA LEU A 103 -10.63 -3.50 14.37
C LEU A 103 -11.72 -3.55 15.44
N LYS A 104 -12.51 -2.48 15.50
CA LYS A 104 -13.65 -2.35 16.40
C LYS A 104 -14.84 -3.17 15.90
N ASP A 105 -15.82 -3.40 16.77
CA ASP A 105 -17.04 -4.14 16.42
C ASP A 105 -17.89 -3.41 15.37
N ASP A 106 -17.75 -2.08 15.26
CA ASP A 106 -18.38 -1.27 14.22
C ASP A 106 -17.61 -1.27 12.89
N ALA A 107 -16.70 -2.24 12.71
CA ALA A 107 -15.86 -2.47 11.54
C ALA A 107 -14.88 -1.32 11.19
N THR A 108 -14.70 -0.32 12.05
CA THR A 108 -13.71 0.76 11.84
C THR A 108 -12.39 0.46 12.54
N LEU A 109 -11.28 0.96 11.98
CA LEU A 109 -9.96 0.83 12.58
C LEU A 109 -9.66 1.96 13.56
N LYS A 110 -9.09 1.61 14.71
CA LYS A 110 -8.59 2.53 15.74
C LYS A 110 -7.08 2.31 15.92
N PRO A 111 -6.24 3.36 15.86
CA PRO A 111 -4.81 3.21 16.14
C PRO A 111 -4.59 2.90 17.63
N LEU A 112 -3.69 1.98 17.93
CA LEU A 112 -3.34 1.54 19.29
C LEU A 112 -2.02 2.15 19.77
N ALA A 113 -1.00 2.15 18.92
CA ALA A 113 0.33 2.67 19.23
C ALA A 113 1.11 2.94 17.95
N ILE A 114 2.06 3.88 18.02
CA ILE A 114 3.08 4.13 17.00
C ILE A 114 4.43 3.94 17.65
N GLU A 115 5.25 3.06 17.12
CA GLU A 115 6.68 2.98 17.40
C GLU A 115 7.45 3.73 16.32
N LEU A 116 8.36 4.61 16.73
CA LEU A 116 9.33 5.26 15.85
C LEU A 116 10.73 4.79 16.25
N SER A 117 11.42 4.16 15.30
CA SER A 117 12.75 3.59 15.50
C SER A 117 13.82 4.37 14.74
N LEU A 118 15.01 4.46 15.33
CA LEU A 118 16.25 4.94 14.72
C LEU A 118 17.34 3.88 14.82
N PRO A 119 18.33 3.88 13.92
CA PRO A 119 19.57 3.13 14.13
C PRO A 119 20.24 3.58 15.45
N GLY A 120 20.71 2.63 16.24
CA GLY A 120 21.44 2.89 17.47
C GLY A 120 22.91 3.24 17.23
N VAL A 121 23.61 3.57 18.31
CA VAL A 121 25.03 3.99 18.27
C VAL A 121 25.94 2.83 17.85
N SER A 122 25.60 1.60 18.24
CA SER A 122 26.34 0.39 17.88
C SER A 122 25.67 -0.34 16.72
N PRO A 123 26.44 -0.96 15.80
CA PRO A 123 25.88 -1.77 14.73
C PRO A 123 24.89 -2.82 15.26
N GLY A 124 23.72 -2.91 14.64
CA GLY A 124 22.67 -3.85 15.04
C GLY A 124 21.85 -3.46 16.28
N THR A 125 22.08 -2.28 16.86
CA THR A 125 21.20 -1.71 17.90
C THR A 125 20.21 -0.73 17.30
N GLU A 126 19.07 -0.54 17.96
CA GLU A 126 18.01 0.38 17.54
C GLU A 126 17.51 1.17 18.76
N ILE A 127 17.14 2.44 18.54
CA ILE A 127 16.53 3.30 19.56
C ILE A 127 15.05 3.43 19.21
N HIS A 128 14.17 3.06 20.16
CA HIS A 128 12.73 3.03 19.95
C HIS A 128 12.02 4.03 20.86
N ARG A 129 11.02 4.72 20.32
CA ARG A 129 10.05 5.48 21.12
C ARG A 129 8.65 5.06 20.74
N VAL A 130 7.84 4.76 21.75
CA VAL A 130 6.44 4.34 21.58
C VAL A 130 5.51 5.48 22.00
N PHE A 131 4.64 5.86 21.10
CA PHE A 131 3.62 6.89 21.29
C PHE A 131 2.23 6.24 21.33
N ARG A 132 1.37 6.73 22.21
CA ARG A 132 0.01 6.24 22.39
C ARG A 132 -0.99 7.32 21.99
N PRO A 133 -2.22 6.96 21.57
CA PRO A 133 -3.27 7.94 21.34
C PRO A 133 -3.50 8.81 22.59
N GLY A 134 -3.25 10.12 22.44
CA GLY A 134 -3.60 11.13 23.43
C GLY A 134 -4.71 12.03 22.91
N THR A 135 -5.64 12.44 23.77
CA THR A 135 -6.76 13.33 23.41
C THR A 135 -6.51 14.78 23.76
N ASN A 136 -5.76 15.07 24.83
CA ASN A 136 -5.53 16.43 25.32
C ASN A 136 -4.04 16.69 25.61
N GLY A 137 -3.65 17.97 25.61
CA GLY A 137 -2.34 18.45 26.07
C GLY A 137 -1.15 17.89 25.30
N THR A 138 -0.03 17.73 26.00
CA THR A 138 1.27 17.28 25.44
C THR A 138 1.18 15.91 24.76
N GLU A 139 0.45 14.96 25.35
CA GLU A 139 0.29 13.62 24.78
C GLU A 139 -0.43 13.65 23.42
N ALA A 140 -1.46 14.49 23.28
CA ALA A 140 -2.14 14.67 22.00
C ALA A 140 -1.21 15.28 20.95
N ALA A 141 -0.40 16.28 21.33
CA ALA A 141 0.54 16.91 20.42
C ALA A 141 1.68 15.95 19.99
N LEU A 142 2.24 15.16 20.92
CA LEU A 142 3.23 14.13 20.61
C LEU A 142 2.64 13.04 19.70
N TRP A 143 1.39 12.65 19.96
CA TRP A 143 0.66 11.71 19.09
C TRP A 143 0.46 12.26 17.67
N GLN A 144 0.18 13.55 17.51
CA GLN A 144 0.09 14.18 16.19
C GLN A 144 1.43 14.18 15.46
N LEU A 145 2.54 14.48 16.14
CA LEU A 145 3.88 14.37 15.55
C LEU A 145 4.21 12.93 15.14
N ALA A 146 3.87 11.94 15.96
CA ALA A 146 4.09 10.53 15.64
C ALA A 146 3.30 10.09 14.40
N LYS A 147 2.02 10.47 14.29
CA LYS A 147 1.21 10.21 13.09
C LYS A 147 1.77 10.90 11.86
N ALA A 148 2.29 12.13 12.00
CA ALA A 148 2.90 12.83 10.88
C ALA A 148 4.10 12.05 10.33
N HIS A 149 4.97 11.51 11.19
CA HIS A 149 6.09 10.63 10.79
C HIS A 149 5.63 9.35 10.09
N VAL A 150 4.57 8.70 10.60
CA VAL A 150 3.97 7.52 9.92
C VAL A 150 3.49 7.87 8.52
N ALA A 151 2.84 9.02 8.34
CA ALA A 151 2.36 9.44 7.03
C ALA A 151 3.50 9.80 6.09
N VAL A 152 4.59 10.42 6.59
CA VAL A 152 5.81 10.64 5.80
C VAL A 152 6.34 9.32 5.26
N ASN A 153 6.48 8.32 6.15
CA ASN A 153 6.93 6.99 5.74
C ASN A 153 5.98 6.37 4.70
N ASP A 154 4.68 6.46 4.93
CA ASP A 154 3.66 5.91 4.03
C ASP A 154 3.69 6.56 2.65
N SER A 155 3.89 7.88 2.56
CA SER A 155 4.08 8.58 1.29
C SER A 155 5.38 8.18 0.58
N GLY A 156 6.48 8.02 1.33
CA GLY A 156 7.74 7.53 0.76
C GLY A 156 7.73 6.05 0.40
N TYR A 157 6.77 5.26 0.89
CA TYR A 157 6.48 3.94 0.35
C TYR A 157 5.57 4.03 -0.88
N HIS A 158 4.48 4.78 -0.76
CA HIS A 158 3.45 4.90 -1.79
C HIS A 158 4.03 5.31 -3.14
N GLN A 159 4.78 6.41 -3.19
CA GLN A 159 5.24 7.00 -4.45
C GLN A 159 6.22 6.10 -5.22
N PRO A 160 7.41 5.73 -4.68
CA PRO A 160 8.36 4.93 -5.41
C PRO A 160 8.02 3.43 -5.44
N ILE A 161 7.16 2.93 -4.54
CA ILE A 161 6.88 1.48 -4.44
C ILE A 161 5.46 1.13 -4.85
N SER A 162 4.42 1.57 -4.12
CA SER A 162 3.05 1.16 -4.43
C SER A 162 2.58 1.67 -5.79
N HIS A 163 2.99 2.88 -6.17
CA HIS A 163 2.66 3.52 -7.43
C HIS A 163 3.73 3.21 -8.48
N TRP A 164 4.94 3.78 -8.38
CA TRP A 164 5.94 3.61 -9.42
C TRP A 164 6.36 2.15 -9.65
N LEU A 165 6.89 1.45 -8.64
CA LEU A 165 7.40 0.08 -8.83
C LEU A 165 6.30 -0.90 -9.19
N LYS A 166 5.26 -0.99 -8.35
CA LYS A 166 4.23 -2.05 -8.44
C LYS A 166 3.20 -1.84 -9.54
N THR A 167 3.24 -0.70 -10.26
CA THR A 167 2.39 -0.50 -11.44
C THR A 167 3.23 -0.13 -12.66
N HIS A 168 3.90 1.02 -12.68
CA HIS A 168 4.62 1.50 -13.87
C HIS A 168 5.80 0.61 -14.24
N ALA A 169 6.73 0.42 -13.30
CA ALA A 169 8.00 -0.24 -13.59
C ALA A 169 7.84 -1.75 -13.85
N VAL A 170 6.88 -2.41 -13.19
CA VAL A 170 6.61 -3.84 -13.44
C VAL A 170 5.80 -4.07 -14.71
N VAL A 171 5.00 -3.10 -15.18
CA VAL A 171 4.23 -3.24 -16.42
C VAL A 171 5.05 -2.85 -17.65
N GLU A 172 6.01 -1.93 -17.54
CA GLU A 172 6.83 -1.49 -18.69
C GLU A 172 7.46 -2.66 -19.47
N PRO A 173 8.06 -3.70 -18.85
CA PRO A 173 8.55 -4.86 -19.58
C PRO A 173 7.50 -5.61 -20.39
N PHE A 174 6.25 -5.70 -19.90
CA PHE A 174 5.15 -6.31 -20.65
C PHE A 174 4.81 -5.48 -21.89
N ILE A 175 4.78 -4.14 -21.76
CA ILE A 175 4.53 -3.25 -22.90
C ILE A 175 5.66 -3.38 -23.93
N ILE A 176 6.92 -3.42 -23.49
CA ILE A 176 8.07 -3.58 -24.38
C ILE A 176 8.05 -4.95 -25.05
N ALA A 177 7.78 -6.05 -24.35
CA ALA A 177 7.65 -7.37 -24.97
C ALA A 177 6.48 -7.41 -25.97
N THR A 178 5.36 -6.75 -25.65
CA THR A 178 4.17 -6.71 -26.50
C THR A 178 4.31 -5.77 -27.72
N ARG A 179 5.05 -4.66 -27.60
CA ARG A 179 5.11 -3.59 -28.63
C ARG A 179 6.48 -3.35 -29.23
N ARG A 180 7.55 -3.77 -28.55
CA ARG A 180 8.96 -3.47 -28.87
C ARG A 180 9.22 -2.03 -29.37
N GLN A 181 8.58 -1.00 -28.77
CA GLN A 181 9.19 0.33 -28.46
C GLN A 181 8.49 1.15 -27.33
N LEU A 182 9.37 1.67 -26.44
CA LEU A 182 9.41 2.90 -25.60
C LEU A 182 8.39 3.25 -24.48
N SER A 183 8.97 3.80 -23.38
CA SER A 183 8.73 5.17 -22.89
C SER A 183 9.96 5.80 -22.19
N ALA A 184 10.43 6.99 -22.61
CA ALA A 184 11.62 7.68 -22.10
C ALA A 184 11.35 8.89 -21.17
N LEU A 185 10.07 9.27 -21.00
CA LEU A 185 9.69 10.52 -20.33
C LEU A 185 9.78 10.46 -18.80
N ALA A 186 9.30 9.38 -18.19
CA ALA A 186 9.38 9.19 -16.74
C ALA A 186 10.84 9.18 -16.23
N ARG A 187 11.73 8.52 -17.00
CA ARG A 187 13.17 8.44 -16.71
C ARG A 187 13.90 9.78 -16.82
N SER A 188 13.49 10.66 -17.74
CA SER A 188 14.22 11.91 -18.04
C SER A 188 13.85 13.09 -17.13
N THR A 189 12.70 13.02 -16.46
CA THR A 189 12.16 14.17 -15.69
C THR A 189 11.83 13.83 -14.24
N VAL A 190 11.15 12.71 -13.98
CA VAL A 190 10.62 12.38 -12.65
C VAL A 190 11.64 11.62 -11.80
N LEU A 191 12.33 10.64 -12.41
CA LEU A 191 13.12 9.63 -11.70
C LEU A 191 14.64 9.82 -11.80
N LYS A 192 15.12 10.80 -12.57
CA LYS A 192 16.56 11.08 -12.68
C LYS A 192 17.12 11.62 -11.36
N ALA A 193 18.45 11.52 -11.22
CA ALA A 193 19.18 12.22 -10.17
C ALA A 193 18.85 13.72 -10.17
N GLY A 194 18.52 14.28 -9.00
CA GLY A 194 18.01 15.65 -8.85
C GLY A 194 16.63 15.89 -9.49
N GLY A 195 15.90 14.82 -9.83
CA GLY A 195 14.55 14.82 -10.36
C GLY A 195 13.49 15.12 -9.31
N ILE A 196 12.23 15.08 -9.71
CA ILE A 196 11.12 15.51 -8.84
C ILE A 196 10.99 14.61 -7.61
N ILE A 197 11.17 13.29 -7.74
CA ILE A 197 11.08 12.36 -6.59
C ILE A 197 12.18 12.63 -5.56
N GLU A 198 13.44 12.80 -5.97
CA GLU A 198 14.54 13.07 -5.03
C GLU A 198 14.43 14.45 -4.37
N LYS A 199 13.90 15.44 -5.08
CA LYS A 199 13.70 16.80 -4.55
C LYS A 199 12.51 16.89 -3.61
N THR A 200 11.47 16.09 -3.88
CA THR A 200 10.20 16.24 -3.17
C THR A 200 10.03 15.23 -2.07
N LEU A 201 10.54 13.99 -2.15
CA LEU A 201 10.39 12.95 -1.11
C LEU A 201 11.51 12.97 -0.06
N TYR A 202 11.19 12.61 1.19
CA TYR A 202 12.17 12.57 2.28
C TYR A 202 13.28 11.53 2.04
N SER A 203 12.99 10.49 1.25
CA SER A 203 13.96 9.47 0.86
C SER A 203 15.02 9.99 -0.10
N GLY A 204 14.80 11.13 -0.76
CA GLY A 204 15.80 11.77 -1.61
C GLY A 204 16.45 10.82 -2.62
N GLU A 205 17.78 10.88 -2.70
CA GLU A 205 18.64 10.07 -3.59
C GLU A 205 18.50 8.55 -3.39
N VAL A 206 18.03 8.07 -2.23
CA VAL A 206 17.85 6.63 -1.99
C VAL A 206 16.49 6.11 -2.47
N SER A 207 15.62 6.95 -3.00
CA SER A 207 14.26 6.57 -3.43
C SER A 207 14.26 5.41 -4.44
N MET A 208 15.15 5.45 -5.43
CA MET A 208 15.24 4.39 -6.45
C MET A 208 15.94 3.12 -5.93
N GLU A 209 16.87 3.27 -4.99
CA GLU A 209 17.50 2.13 -4.32
C GLU A 209 16.51 1.40 -3.41
N LEU A 210 15.62 2.14 -2.72
CA LEU A 210 14.52 1.58 -1.94
C LEU A 210 13.57 0.75 -2.82
N SER A 211 13.18 1.27 -3.99
CA SER A 211 12.34 0.50 -4.92
C SER A 211 13.05 -0.75 -5.42
N SER A 212 14.34 -0.67 -5.76
CA SER A 212 15.12 -1.84 -6.19
C SER A 212 15.26 -2.89 -5.07
N SER A 213 15.50 -2.46 -3.84
CA SER A 213 15.56 -3.34 -2.66
C SER A 213 14.24 -4.08 -2.45
N LEU A 214 13.11 -3.37 -2.52
CA LEU A 214 11.78 -3.95 -2.37
C LEU A 214 11.36 -4.81 -3.56
N TYR A 215 11.86 -4.52 -4.77
CA TYR A 215 11.65 -5.37 -5.93
C TYR A 215 12.18 -6.79 -5.68
N LYS A 216 13.23 -7.00 -4.87
CA LYS A 216 13.73 -8.36 -4.53
C LYS A 216 12.65 -9.27 -3.92
N GLU A 217 11.67 -8.67 -3.22
CA GLU A 217 10.56 -9.37 -2.57
C GLU A 217 9.29 -9.43 -3.43
N TRP A 218 9.26 -8.73 -4.56
CA TRP A 218 8.13 -8.71 -5.48
C TRP A 218 8.00 -10.07 -6.20
N ARG A 219 6.74 -10.51 -6.35
CA ARG A 219 6.36 -11.74 -7.04
C ARG A 219 5.11 -11.52 -7.86
N PHE A 220 5.10 -11.97 -9.11
CA PHE A 220 4.00 -11.72 -10.04
C PHE A 220 2.70 -12.42 -9.60
N ASP A 221 2.80 -13.67 -9.14
CA ASP A 221 1.68 -14.50 -8.67
C ASP A 221 0.92 -13.91 -7.47
N GLU A 222 1.55 -13.01 -6.72
CA GLU A 222 0.94 -12.34 -5.57
C GLU A 222 0.29 -10.99 -5.92
N GLN A 223 0.34 -10.53 -7.18
CA GLN A 223 -0.18 -9.21 -7.56
C GLN A 223 -1.65 -9.20 -7.94
N SER A 224 -2.26 -10.38 -8.14
CA SER A 224 -3.71 -10.49 -8.30
C SER A 224 -4.41 -9.95 -7.05
N LEU A 225 -5.57 -9.31 -7.19
CA LEU A 225 -6.30 -8.76 -6.02
C LEU A 225 -6.56 -9.84 -4.95
N PRO A 226 -7.05 -11.06 -5.30
CA PRO A 226 -7.20 -12.12 -4.32
C PRO A 226 -5.88 -12.56 -3.70
N GLY A 227 -4.80 -12.68 -4.50
CA GLY A 227 -3.47 -13.06 -4.02
C GLY A 227 -2.87 -12.07 -3.03
N ASP A 228 -2.95 -10.77 -3.33
CA ASP A 228 -2.49 -9.69 -2.45
C ASP A 228 -3.30 -9.65 -1.13
N LEU A 229 -4.64 -9.75 -1.22
CA LEU A 229 -5.50 -9.79 -0.03
C LEU A 229 -5.18 -11.01 0.83
N LEU A 230 -5.03 -12.20 0.23
CA LEU A 230 -4.66 -13.42 0.94
C LEU A 230 -3.32 -13.25 1.67
N LYS A 231 -2.30 -12.75 0.97
CA LYS A 231 -0.97 -12.48 1.53
C LYS A 231 -1.02 -11.54 2.74
N ARG A 232 -1.83 -10.48 2.68
CA ARG A 232 -1.90 -9.45 3.72
C ARG A 232 -2.85 -9.79 4.88
N TRP A 233 -3.92 -10.55 4.63
CA TRP A 233 -5.03 -10.71 5.57
C TRP A 233 -5.09 -12.10 6.20
N THR A 234 -4.54 -13.13 5.55
CA THR A 234 -4.75 -14.54 5.95
C THR A 234 -3.70 -15.45 5.33
N ARG A 235 -2.61 -15.75 6.04
CA ARG A 235 -1.85 -16.95 5.72
C ARG A 235 -2.75 -18.15 6.09
N TYR A 236 -3.29 -18.83 5.06
CA TYR A 236 -4.30 -19.91 5.06
C TYR A 236 -5.77 -19.50 5.12
N LEU A 237 -6.33 -19.13 3.97
CA LEU A 237 -7.65 -19.61 3.51
C LEU A 237 -7.57 -19.79 1.98
N GLY A 238 -7.52 -21.03 1.51
CA GLY A 238 -7.67 -21.32 0.09
C GLY A 238 -9.13 -21.18 -0.32
N SER A 239 -9.37 -20.50 -1.44
CA SER A 239 -10.13 -21.03 -2.58
C SER A 239 -10.55 -19.91 -3.53
N ASN A 240 -10.13 -20.07 -4.77
CA ASN A 240 -10.79 -19.80 -6.05
C ASN A 240 -11.99 -18.86 -6.06
N GLN A 241 -11.82 -17.75 -6.79
CA GLN A 241 -12.92 -17.21 -7.59
C GLN A 241 -12.33 -16.54 -8.84
N GLU A 242 -12.28 -17.29 -9.94
CA GLU A 242 -12.08 -16.76 -11.29
C GLU A 242 -13.39 -16.87 -12.06
N MET A 243 -13.84 -15.77 -12.66
CA MET A 243 -14.84 -15.82 -13.73
C MET A 243 -14.80 -14.50 -14.49
N GLY A 244 -14.16 -14.53 -15.66
CA GLY A 244 -14.07 -13.37 -16.55
C GLY A 244 -13.24 -13.64 -17.79
N ASN A 245 -11.98 -14.05 -17.61
CA ASN A 245 -11.01 -14.22 -18.70
C ASN A 245 -10.92 -15.65 -19.26
N THR A 246 -11.48 -16.64 -18.57
CA THR A 246 -11.49 -18.06 -19.00
C THR A 246 -12.21 -18.21 -20.34
N ASP A 247 -13.40 -17.64 -20.49
CA ASP A 247 -14.18 -17.73 -21.73
C ASP A 247 -13.49 -17.05 -22.91
N PHE A 248 -12.78 -15.94 -22.67
CA PHE A 248 -12.05 -15.22 -23.71
C PHE A 248 -10.85 -16.04 -24.21
N CYS A 249 -10.05 -16.62 -23.31
CA CYS A 249 -8.91 -17.44 -23.71
C CYS A 249 -9.37 -18.73 -24.40
N LEU A 250 -10.46 -19.35 -23.93
CA LEU A 250 -11.06 -20.54 -24.54
C LEU A 250 -11.58 -20.31 -25.97
N HIS A 251 -11.89 -19.07 -26.35
CA HIS A 251 -12.29 -18.73 -27.72
C HIS A 251 -11.13 -18.84 -28.71
N PHE A 252 -9.90 -18.55 -28.27
CA PHE A 252 -8.69 -18.62 -29.11
C PHE A 252 -7.92 -19.95 -28.95
N TYR A 253 -7.98 -20.56 -27.75
CA TYR A 253 -7.28 -21.79 -27.43
C TYR A 253 -8.27 -22.87 -26.96
N LYS A 254 -8.37 -23.96 -27.72
CA LYS A 254 -9.32 -25.04 -27.42
C LYS A 254 -8.93 -25.87 -26.20
N ASP A 255 -7.62 -26.01 -26.00
CA ASP A 255 -7.02 -26.80 -24.93
C ASP A 255 -5.58 -26.34 -24.65
N ASP A 256 -4.97 -26.91 -23.61
CA ASP A 256 -3.59 -26.62 -23.22
C ASP A 256 -2.58 -26.93 -24.34
N ASN A 257 -2.84 -27.94 -25.18
CA ASN A 257 -1.94 -28.27 -26.29
C ASN A 257 -1.92 -27.16 -27.35
N SER A 258 -3.06 -26.53 -27.61
CA SER A 258 -3.14 -25.40 -28.55
C SER A 258 -2.36 -24.18 -28.05
N LEU A 259 -2.32 -23.94 -26.73
CA LEU A 259 -1.50 -22.89 -26.11
C LEU A 259 0.00 -23.23 -26.15
N ILE A 260 0.37 -24.47 -25.83
CA ILE A 260 1.77 -24.93 -25.87
C ILE A 260 2.33 -24.83 -27.29
N SER A 261 1.49 -25.06 -28.30
CA SER A 261 1.88 -25.01 -29.72
C SER A 261 1.99 -23.58 -30.26
N ASP A 262 1.50 -22.56 -29.55
CA ASP A 262 1.56 -21.16 -29.96
C ASP A 262 2.92 -20.55 -29.63
N HIS A 263 3.80 -20.53 -30.63
CA HIS A 263 5.15 -20.02 -30.46
C HIS A 263 5.19 -18.54 -30.05
N GLU A 264 4.25 -17.70 -30.50
CA GLU A 264 4.26 -16.27 -30.20
C GLU A 264 3.98 -16.02 -28.72
N ILE A 265 3.00 -16.69 -28.13
CA ILE A 265 2.72 -16.58 -26.68
C ILE A 265 3.88 -17.16 -25.85
N GLN A 266 4.43 -18.30 -26.26
CA GLN A 266 5.56 -18.92 -25.55
C GLN A 266 6.80 -18.01 -25.58
N GLU A 267 7.12 -17.40 -26.73
CA GLU A 267 8.22 -16.46 -26.87
C GLU A 267 7.97 -15.16 -26.11
N TRP A 268 6.77 -14.58 -26.22
CA TRP A 268 6.38 -13.37 -25.50
C TRP A 268 6.55 -13.53 -23.99
N TRP A 269 6.04 -14.63 -23.43
CA TRP A 269 6.16 -14.93 -22.01
C TRP A 269 7.61 -15.23 -21.58
N SER A 270 8.36 -15.94 -22.42
CA SER A 270 9.78 -16.22 -22.20
C SER A 270 10.64 -14.95 -22.24
N GLU A 271 10.44 -14.04 -23.20
CA GLU A 271 11.14 -12.75 -23.30
C GLU A 271 10.82 -11.88 -22.09
N LEU A 272 9.55 -11.79 -21.70
CA LEU A 272 9.12 -11.10 -20.49
C LEU A 272 9.90 -11.58 -19.26
N GLN A 273 9.99 -12.89 -19.03
CA GLN A 273 10.66 -13.42 -17.85
C GLN A 273 12.19 -13.26 -17.93
N LYS A 274 12.80 -13.61 -19.07
CA LYS A 274 14.25 -13.70 -19.22
C LYS A 274 14.91 -12.35 -19.44
N ILE A 275 14.24 -11.44 -20.13
CA ILE A 275 14.75 -10.11 -20.46
C ILE A 275 14.03 -9.06 -19.61
N GLY A 276 12.70 -9.00 -19.67
CA GLY A 276 11.90 -7.98 -19.01
C GLY A 276 12.06 -7.95 -17.48
N HIS A 277 11.91 -9.11 -16.85
CA HIS A 277 12.14 -9.36 -15.43
C HIS A 277 13.35 -10.26 -15.20
N GLY A 278 14.41 -10.09 -16.02
CA GLY A 278 15.57 -10.99 -16.07
C GLY A 278 16.23 -11.30 -14.73
N ASP A 279 16.26 -10.34 -13.80
CA ASP A 279 16.76 -10.52 -12.43
C ASP A 279 16.03 -11.63 -11.64
N LYS A 280 14.83 -12.01 -12.08
CA LYS A 280 13.93 -12.99 -11.45
C LYS A 280 13.54 -14.13 -12.37
N CYS A 281 14.16 -14.28 -13.54
CA CYS A 281 13.82 -15.34 -14.50
C CYS A 281 13.93 -16.76 -13.93
N HIS A 282 14.76 -16.97 -12.90
CA HIS A 282 14.99 -18.26 -12.24
C HIS A 282 13.99 -18.57 -11.11
N LYS A 283 12.99 -17.71 -10.87
CA LYS A 283 12.03 -17.91 -9.78
C LYS A 283 10.94 -18.91 -10.15
N THR A 284 10.63 -19.81 -9.23
CA THR A 284 9.67 -20.93 -9.46
C THR A 284 8.20 -20.51 -9.42
N TRP A 285 7.91 -19.24 -9.12
CA TRP A 285 6.55 -18.72 -9.04
C TRP A 285 6.08 -18.05 -10.32
N TRP A 286 6.94 -17.96 -11.34
CA TRP A 286 6.48 -17.63 -12.67
C TRP A 286 5.61 -18.76 -13.21
N TYR A 287 4.47 -18.41 -13.80
CA TYR A 287 3.62 -19.39 -14.46
C TYR A 287 4.42 -20.07 -15.59
N PRO A 288 4.36 -21.41 -15.71
CA PRO A 288 5.03 -22.13 -16.79
C PRO A 288 4.51 -21.77 -18.19
N MET A 289 3.28 -21.23 -18.28
CA MET A 289 2.56 -20.95 -19.52
C MET A 289 2.29 -22.23 -20.33
N THR A 290 1.95 -23.30 -19.62
CA THR A 290 1.64 -24.60 -20.21
C THR A 290 0.17 -24.94 -20.16
N THR A 291 -0.62 -24.21 -19.36
CA THR A 291 -2.06 -24.43 -19.21
C THR A 291 -2.86 -23.16 -19.49
N LEU A 292 -4.12 -23.31 -19.87
CA LEU A 292 -5.03 -22.16 -20.02
C LEU A 292 -5.21 -21.38 -18.71
N SER A 293 -5.12 -22.05 -17.56
CA SER A 293 -5.15 -21.39 -16.25
C SER A 293 -3.97 -20.43 -16.09
N ASP A 294 -2.76 -20.83 -16.50
CA ASP A 294 -1.56 -19.98 -16.45
C ASP A 294 -1.76 -18.68 -17.24
N LEU A 295 -2.30 -18.81 -18.47
CA LEU A 295 -2.55 -17.67 -19.34
C LEU A 295 -3.63 -16.75 -18.76
N VAL A 296 -4.74 -17.31 -18.29
CA VAL A 296 -5.85 -16.56 -17.70
C VAL A 296 -5.40 -15.80 -16.46
N GLU A 297 -4.67 -16.45 -15.54
CA GLU A 297 -4.17 -15.82 -14.32
C GLU A 297 -3.17 -14.71 -14.63
N ALA A 298 -2.26 -14.94 -15.60
CA ALA A 298 -1.28 -13.95 -16.01
C ALA A 298 -1.92 -12.70 -16.64
N LEU A 299 -2.83 -12.90 -17.60
CA LEU A 299 -3.54 -11.79 -18.26
C LEU A 299 -4.45 -11.04 -17.29
N THR A 300 -5.16 -11.75 -16.40
CA THR A 300 -6.00 -11.13 -15.37
C THR A 300 -5.17 -10.27 -14.42
N THR A 301 -4.01 -10.78 -14.00
CA THR A 301 -3.08 -10.04 -13.15
C THR A 301 -2.55 -8.80 -13.85
N LEU A 302 -2.14 -8.92 -15.12
CA LEU A 302 -1.65 -7.78 -15.90
C LEU A 302 -2.72 -6.70 -16.08
N ILE A 303 -3.94 -7.09 -16.49
CA ILE A 303 -5.09 -6.18 -16.63
C ILE A 303 -5.39 -5.51 -15.29
N TRP A 304 -5.37 -6.26 -14.18
CA TRP A 304 -5.58 -5.69 -12.84
C TRP A 304 -4.52 -4.65 -12.47
N ILE A 305 -3.24 -4.92 -12.71
CA ILE A 305 -2.15 -3.99 -12.38
C ILE A 305 -2.27 -2.69 -13.19
N SER A 306 -2.43 -2.79 -14.52
CA SER A 306 -2.47 -1.64 -15.42
C SER A 306 -3.77 -0.82 -15.32
N SER A 307 -4.81 -1.39 -14.71
CA SER A 307 -6.11 -0.74 -14.57
C SER A 307 -6.45 -0.50 -13.08
N GLY A 308 -7.10 -1.46 -12.42
CA GLY A 308 -7.68 -1.31 -11.09
C GLY A 308 -6.67 -0.94 -10.01
N LEU A 309 -5.50 -1.59 -9.98
CA LEU A 309 -4.45 -1.29 -9.02
C LEU A 309 -3.88 0.11 -9.24
N HIS A 310 -3.42 0.42 -10.45
CA HIS A 310 -2.88 1.74 -10.80
C HIS A 310 -3.88 2.86 -10.47
N ALA A 311 -5.13 2.74 -10.90
CA ALA A 311 -6.15 3.72 -10.60
C ALA A 311 -6.33 3.94 -9.09
N SER A 312 -6.33 2.87 -8.29
CA SER A 312 -6.52 2.95 -6.83
C SER A 312 -5.39 3.66 -6.08
N VAL A 313 -4.16 3.66 -6.64
CA VAL A 313 -2.99 4.31 -6.04
C VAL A 313 -2.57 5.61 -6.74
N ASN A 314 -3.14 5.95 -7.90
CA ASN A 314 -2.77 7.14 -8.68
C ASN A 314 -3.74 8.32 -8.50
N PHE A 315 -5.01 8.16 -8.86
CA PHE A 315 -5.92 9.31 -9.06
C PHE A 315 -6.37 10.02 -7.75
N GLY A 316 -5.94 9.50 -6.60
CA GLY A 316 -6.25 10.06 -5.28
C GLY A 316 -5.11 10.85 -4.67
N GLN A 317 -3.98 10.95 -5.39
CA GLN A 317 -2.77 11.59 -4.90
C GLN A 317 -3.06 13.03 -4.48
N TYR A 318 -3.69 13.84 -5.33
CA TYR A 318 -4.03 15.22 -4.98
C TYR A 318 -5.05 15.28 -3.83
N GLY A 319 -6.11 14.46 -3.91
CA GLY A 319 -7.20 14.48 -2.93
C GLY A 319 -6.84 14.04 -1.51
N TYR A 320 -5.82 13.16 -1.36
CA TYR A 320 -5.36 12.66 -0.05
C TYR A 320 -4.01 13.22 0.39
N VAL A 321 -3.12 13.53 -0.56
CA VAL A 321 -1.70 13.85 -0.31
C VAL A 321 -1.37 15.29 -0.71
N GLY A 322 -2.36 16.19 -0.75
CA GLY A 322 -2.18 17.62 -0.97
C GLY A 322 -1.35 18.35 0.11
N HIS A 323 -0.72 17.62 1.04
CA HIS A 323 0.20 18.15 2.03
C HIS A 323 1.56 17.48 1.88
N PRO A 324 2.64 18.24 1.62
CA PRO A 324 3.99 17.72 1.44
C PRO A 324 4.58 17.34 2.80
N LEU A 325 5.05 16.10 2.89
CA LEU A 325 5.42 15.47 4.16
C LEU A 325 6.94 15.32 4.33
N ASN A 326 7.74 15.92 3.47
CA ASN A 326 9.06 15.37 3.18
C ASN A 326 10.24 15.98 3.95
N ARG A 327 9.99 16.97 4.80
CA ARG A 327 10.89 17.39 5.86
C ARG A 327 10.10 17.39 7.14
N ARG A 328 10.69 16.86 8.21
CA ARG A 328 10.17 16.89 9.59
C ARG A 328 11.36 17.08 10.51
N ASN A 329 11.10 17.59 11.71
CA ASN A 329 12.07 17.53 12.81
C ASN A 329 11.87 16.23 13.59
N PHE A 330 12.92 15.75 14.25
CA PHE A 330 12.77 14.70 15.25
C PHE A 330 11.80 15.15 16.34
N ILE A 331 11.04 14.19 16.89
CA ILE A 331 10.17 14.49 18.02
C ILE A 331 11.08 14.88 19.19
N PRO A 332 10.88 16.04 19.84
CA PRO A 332 11.79 16.51 20.89
C PRO A 332 11.82 15.52 22.07
N MET A 333 12.95 15.51 22.78
CA MET A 333 13.14 14.67 23.97
C MET A 333 12.82 15.47 25.22
N GLU A 334 12.13 14.86 26.18
CA GLU A 334 11.86 15.49 27.46
C GLU A 334 13.17 16.00 28.11
N GLY A 335 13.12 17.22 28.66
CA GLY A 335 14.27 17.88 29.26
C GLY A 335 15.15 18.70 28.30
N THR A 336 14.91 18.69 26.98
CA THR A 336 15.66 19.56 26.06
C THR A 336 15.00 20.92 25.87
N LYS A 337 15.77 21.89 25.35
CA LYS A 337 15.26 23.23 25.01
C LYS A 337 14.16 23.14 23.94
N GLU A 338 14.32 22.27 22.96
CA GLU A 338 13.33 22.04 21.89
C GLU A 338 12.02 21.50 22.46
N PHE A 339 12.07 20.68 23.52
CA PHE A 339 10.87 20.21 24.19
C PHE A 339 10.17 21.33 24.95
N ALA A 340 10.90 22.25 25.57
CA ALA A 340 10.32 23.44 26.17
C ALA A 340 9.65 24.36 25.11
N GLU A 341 10.29 24.54 23.94
CA GLU A 341 9.68 25.27 22.81
C GLU A 341 8.42 24.57 22.30
N PHE A 342 8.43 23.25 22.20
CA PHE A 342 7.28 22.43 21.83
C PHE A 342 6.13 22.55 22.84
N LEU A 343 6.42 22.50 24.14
CA LEU A 343 5.40 22.65 25.20
C LEU A 343 4.76 24.04 25.19
N HIS A 344 5.55 25.08 24.89
CA HIS A 344 5.05 26.45 24.83
C HIS A 344 4.05 26.64 23.69
N ASP A 345 4.34 26.08 22.50
CA ASP A 345 3.47 26.22 21.32
C ASP A 345 3.60 25.00 20.39
N PRO A 346 2.83 23.92 20.64
CA PRO A 346 2.90 22.69 19.86
C PRO A 346 2.53 22.87 18.39
N ASP A 347 1.59 23.77 18.10
CA ASP A 347 1.11 24.03 16.74
C ASP A 347 2.18 24.77 15.93
N LYS A 348 2.80 25.79 16.50
CA LYS A 348 3.94 26.47 15.87
C LYS A 348 5.13 25.53 15.70
N PHE A 349 5.39 24.65 16.68
CA PHE A 349 6.41 23.63 16.52
C PHE A 349 6.09 22.72 15.34
N PHE A 350 4.84 22.24 15.21
CA PHE A 350 4.40 21.42 14.09
C PHE A 350 4.57 22.13 12.75
N LEU A 351 4.16 23.39 12.64
CA LEU A 351 4.30 24.18 11.40
C LEU A 351 5.76 24.40 11.01
N LYS A 352 6.67 24.61 11.97
CA LYS A 352 8.13 24.68 11.73
C LYS A 352 8.69 23.38 11.14
N THR A 353 8.01 22.25 11.34
CA THR A 353 8.42 20.97 10.75
C THR A 353 8.02 20.82 9.29
N LEU A 354 7.22 21.70 8.70
CA LEU A 354 6.76 21.57 7.31
C LEU A 354 7.85 21.99 6.31
N PRO A 355 7.84 21.43 5.07
CA PRO A 355 8.70 21.89 3.99
C PRO A 355 8.48 23.36 3.64
N ASN A 356 9.44 23.98 2.94
CA ASN A 356 9.31 25.36 2.52
C ASN A 356 8.27 25.52 1.40
N ARG A 357 7.71 26.72 1.25
CA ARG A 357 6.62 27.01 0.31
C ARG A 357 6.91 26.56 -1.13
N SER A 358 8.14 26.71 -1.63
CA SER A 358 8.50 26.26 -2.99
C SER A 358 8.46 24.74 -3.15
N GLU A 359 8.98 23.98 -2.17
CA GLU A 359 8.90 22.51 -2.16
C GLU A 359 7.43 22.07 -2.09
N ILE A 360 6.62 22.74 -1.27
CA ILE A 360 5.18 22.48 -1.16
C ILE A 360 4.48 22.68 -2.50
N THR A 361 4.68 23.84 -3.12
CA THR A 361 4.04 24.18 -4.40
C THR A 361 4.45 23.19 -5.49
N LEU A 362 5.73 22.87 -5.62
CA LEU A 362 6.21 21.92 -6.62
C LEU A 362 5.58 20.53 -6.43
N TYR A 363 5.49 20.07 -5.18
CA TYR A 363 4.85 18.79 -4.87
C TYR A 363 3.36 18.79 -5.20
N MET A 364 2.63 19.84 -4.82
CA MET A 364 1.20 19.93 -5.11
C MET A 364 0.91 19.97 -6.61
N VAL A 365 1.68 20.74 -7.39
CA VAL A 365 1.55 20.80 -8.85
C VAL A 365 1.79 19.43 -9.48
N LEU A 366 2.81 18.70 -9.03
CA LEU A 366 3.06 17.34 -9.52
C LEU A 366 1.85 16.44 -9.25
N LEU A 367 1.35 16.43 -8.02
CA LEU A 367 0.23 15.55 -7.66
C LEU A 367 -1.05 15.91 -8.42
N GLU A 368 -1.28 17.19 -8.71
CA GLU A 368 -2.40 17.65 -9.51
C GLU A 368 -2.33 17.09 -10.93
N VAL A 369 -1.16 17.23 -11.58
CA VAL A 369 -0.91 16.71 -12.92
C VAL A 369 -1.07 15.19 -12.97
N LEU A 370 -0.51 14.45 -12.00
CA LEU A 370 -0.61 12.99 -11.96
C LEU A 370 -2.02 12.47 -11.62
N SER A 371 -2.85 13.30 -10.97
CA SER A 371 -4.23 12.91 -10.60
C SER A 371 -5.28 13.29 -11.63
N ALA A 372 -4.93 14.17 -12.59
CA ALA A 372 -5.87 14.63 -13.60
C ALA A 372 -5.99 13.62 -14.75
N PRO A 373 -7.20 13.13 -15.08
CA PRO A 373 -7.38 12.35 -16.30
C PRO A 373 -7.16 13.25 -17.52
N THR A 374 -6.64 12.70 -18.61
CA THR A 374 -6.53 13.43 -19.87
C THR A 374 -7.87 13.47 -20.60
N SER A 375 -8.05 14.41 -21.54
CA SER A 375 -9.30 14.52 -22.32
C SER A 375 -9.56 13.34 -23.25
N ASP A 376 -8.50 12.60 -23.60
CA ASP A 376 -8.46 11.45 -24.50
C ASP A 376 -8.33 10.10 -23.75
N GLU A 377 -8.52 10.12 -22.43
CA GLU A 377 -8.45 8.93 -21.57
C GLU A 377 -9.45 7.85 -21.99
N VAL A 378 -8.99 6.59 -22.08
CA VAL A 378 -9.83 5.41 -22.37
C VAL A 378 -10.02 4.61 -21.08
N TYR A 379 -11.26 4.44 -20.64
CA TYR A 379 -11.53 3.71 -19.40
C TYR A 379 -11.68 2.19 -19.62
N LEU A 380 -11.54 1.40 -18.57
CA LEU A 380 -11.75 -0.05 -18.57
C LEU A 380 -13.18 -0.35 -19.07
N GLY A 381 -13.28 -1.26 -20.04
CA GLY A 381 -14.54 -1.54 -20.73
C GLY A 381 -14.85 -0.60 -21.90
N GLN A 382 -13.93 0.30 -22.27
CA GLN A 382 -14.02 1.14 -23.48
C GLN A 382 -12.90 0.80 -24.47
N ARG A 383 -13.10 1.17 -25.75
CA ARG A 383 -12.10 1.10 -26.81
C ARG A 383 -12.16 2.38 -27.64
N GLN A 384 -11.00 2.83 -28.13
CA GLN A 384 -10.89 4.04 -28.94
C GLN A 384 -11.47 3.87 -30.36
N SER A 385 -11.36 2.66 -30.93
CA SER A 385 -11.87 2.32 -32.26
C SER A 385 -12.93 1.23 -32.16
N LEU A 386 -13.99 1.32 -32.97
CA LEU A 386 -15.01 0.27 -33.12
C LEU A 386 -14.53 -0.90 -34.00
N ASN A 387 -13.45 -0.71 -34.76
CA ASN A 387 -12.88 -1.69 -35.69
C ASN A 387 -11.62 -2.35 -35.12
N TRP A 388 -11.49 -2.43 -33.79
CA TRP A 388 -10.31 -2.98 -33.11
C TRP A 388 -10.19 -4.51 -33.25
N ILE A 389 -11.28 -5.19 -33.62
CA ILE A 389 -11.30 -6.62 -33.91
C ILE A 389 -12.43 -6.94 -34.89
N ASP A 390 -12.22 -7.94 -35.75
CA ASP A 390 -13.26 -8.46 -36.66
C ASP A 390 -13.82 -9.81 -36.18
N ASP A 391 -14.16 -9.87 -34.90
CA ASP A 391 -14.78 -11.04 -34.27
C ASP A 391 -16.04 -10.61 -33.52
N VAL A 392 -17.19 -11.11 -33.99
CA VAL A 392 -18.53 -10.77 -33.46
C VAL A 392 -18.72 -11.29 -32.04
N TRP A 393 -18.18 -12.48 -31.75
CA TRP A 393 -18.28 -13.06 -30.41
C TRP A 393 -17.47 -12.24 -29.41
N VAL A 394 -16.25 -11.85 -29.78
CA VAL A 394 -15.38 -11.03 -28.92
C VAL A 394 -15.99 -9.65 -28.67
N LYS A 395 -16.54 -8.99 -29.70
CA LYS A 395 -17.26 -7.72 -29.56
C LYS A 395 -18.41 -7.83 -28.55
N LYS A 396 -19.26 -8.86 -28.71
CA LYS A 396 -20.39 -9.11 -27.80
C LYS A 396 -19.92 -9.39 -26.36
N ARG A 397 -18.86 -10.17 -26.17
CA ARG A 397 -18.30 -10.46 -24.83
C ARG A 397 -17.73 -9.21 -24.17
N PHE A 398 -17.10 -8.33 -24.96
CA PHE A 398 -16.60 -7.04 -24.48
C PHE A 398 -17.74 -6.09 -24.07
N ASP A 399 -18.83 -6.02 -24.83
CA ASP A 399 -20.03 -5.25 -24.47
C ASP A 399 -20.66 -5.74 -23.16
N GLN A 400 -20.71 -7.06 -22.96
CA GLN A 400 -21.16 -7.67 -21.70
C GLN A 400 -20.26 -7.28 -20.53
N PHE A 401 -18.94 -7.35 -20.71
CA PHE A 401 -17.97 -6.92 -19.69
C PHE A 401 -18.15 -5.43 -19.34
N ALA A 402 -18.35 -4.56 -20.32
CA ALA A 402 -18.62 -3.14 -20.09
C ALA A 402 -19.93 -2.92 -19.31
N ALA A 403 -20.98 -3.69 -19.61
CA ALA A 403 -22.23 -3.66 -18.86
C ALA A 403 -22.05 -4.12 -17.40
N GLU A 404 -21.31 -5.21 -17.18
CA GLU A 404 -20.96 -5.71 -15.83
C GLU A 404 -20.20 -4.66 -15.01
N LEU A 405 -19.24 -3.96 -15.62
CA LEU A 405 -18.52 -2.86 -14.98
C LEU A 405 -19.43 -1.69 -14.60
N ASN A 406 -20.41 -1.35 -15.45
CA ASN A 406 -21.40 -0.32 -15.12
C ASN A 406 -22.24 -0.70 -13.91
N GLU A 407 -22.64 -1.98 -13.79
CA GLU A 407 -23.35 -2.49 -12.61
C GLU A 407 -22.47 -2.50 -11.35
N VAL A 408 -21.18 -2.81 -11.47
CA VAL A 408 -20.21 -2.61 -10.38
C VAL A 408 -20.17 -1.15 -9.95
N GLY A 409 -20.11 -0.22 -10.91
CA GLY A 409 -20.12 1.22 -10.66
C GLY A 409 -21.35 1.68 -9.88
N LYS A 410 -22.55 1.22 -10.26
CA LYS A 410 -23.81 1.50 -9.54
C LYS A 410 -23.76 1.01 -8.10
N ARG A 411 -23.35 -0.25 -7.88
CA ARG A 411 -23.20 -0.84 -6.53
C ARG A 411 -22.21 -0.06 -5.66
N ILE A 412 -21.15 0.50 -6.25
CA ILE A 412 -20.19 1.33 -5.51
C ILE A 412 -20.82 2.64 -5.04
N VAL A 413 -21.61 3.31 -5.90
CA VAL A 413 -22.35 4.53 -5.55
C VAL A 413 -23.34 4.27 -4.42
N GLU A 414 -24.11 3.18 -4.51
CA GLU A 414 -25.04 2.76 -3.44
C GLU A 414 -24.31 2.52 -2.12
N ARG A 415 -23.20 1.79 -2.15
CA ARG A 415 -22.37 1.52 -0.96
C ARG A 415 -21.77 2.80 -0.39
N ASN A 416 -21.40 3.79 -1.21
CA ASN A 416 -20.91 5.07 -0.71
C ASN A 416 -22.01 5.86 -0.01
N ALA A 417 -23.27 5.73 -0.46
CA ALA A 417 -24.40 6.41 0.13
C ALA A 417 -24.88 5.76 1.45
N ASP A 418 -24.55 4.48 1.69
CA ASP A 418 -24.95 3.76 2.90
C ASP A 418 -24.22 4.28 4.15
N PRO A 419 -24.92 4.93 5.11
CA PRO A 419 -24.32 5.46 6.33
C PRO A 419 -23.81 4.37 7.28
N LYS A 420 -24.23 3.10 7.10
CA LYS A 420 -23.70 1.97 7.88
C LYS A 420 -22.27 1.63 7.49
N LEU A 421 -21.84 1.96 6.27
CA LEU A 421 -20.48 1.70 5.77
C LEU A 421 -19.51 2.83 6.12
N LYS A 422 -19.31 3.05 7.43
CA LYS A 422 -18.56 4.18 8.02
C LYS A 422 -17.17 4.44 7.42
N ASN A 423 -16.45 3.40 7.02
CA ASN A 423 -15.10 3.52 6.46
C ASN A 423 -15.06 4.19 5.08
N ARG A 424 -16.19 4.35 4.38
CA ARG A 424 -16.25 4.93 3.03
C ARG A 424 -16.36 6.45 3.01
N GLN A 425 -16.90 7.06 4.07
CA GLN A 425 -17.06 8.52 4.14
C GLN A 425 -16.11 9.19 5.14
N GLY A 426 -15.61 8.43 6.13
CA GLY A 426 -14.83 8.99 7.23
C GLY A 426 -15.66 9.90 8.15
N PRO A 427 -15.09 10.45 9.24
CA PRO A 427 -15.78 11.42 10.07
C PRO A 427 -16.06 12.72 9.28
N PRO A 428 -17.17 13.43 9.55
CA PRO A 428 -17.43 14.74 8.96
C PRO A 428 -16.28 15.69 9.28
N ILE A 429 -15.87 16.49 8.29
CA ILE A 429 -14.72 17.41 8.34
C ILE A 429 -14.86 18.32 9.56
N SER A 430 -14.12 18.03 10.64
CA SER A 430 -13.89 19.03 11.68
C SER A 430 -12.75 19.92 11.20
N ARG A 431 -12.90 21.24 11.35
CA ARG A 431 -11.93 22.26 10.87
C ARG A 431 -10.51 22.12 11.46
N THR A 432 -10.24 21.13 12.30
CA THR A 432 -8.96 20.87 12.98
C THR A 432 -8.34 19.51 12.66
N SER A 433 -8.98 18.65 11.86
CA SER A 433 -8.41 17.35 11.46
C SER A 433 -7.80 17.42 10.06
N PHE A 434 -6.51 17.73 9.98
CA PHE A 434 -5.65 17.74 8.78
C PHE A 434 -5.59 16.41 7.98
N TRP A 435 -6.42 15.41 8.31
CA TRP A 435 -6.40 14.04 7.77
C TRP A 435 -7.69 13.64 7.05
N THR A 436 -8.67 14.54 6.94
CA THR A 436 -10.00 14.24 6.39
C THR A 436 -10.33 15.18 5.24
N LEU A 437 -9.55 15.12 4.16
CA LEU A 437 -10.00 15.63 2.87
C LEU A 437 -10.84 14.57 2.18
N ARG A 438 -12.09 14.91 1.86
CA ARG A 438 -12.93 14.11 0.96
C ARG A 438 -12.28 14.14 -0.42
N SER A 439 -11.78 12.99 -0.89
CA SER A 439 -11.51 12.81 -2.32
C SER A 439 -12.70 12.08 -2.96
N PRO A 440 -13.23 12.58 -4.10
CA PRO A 440 -14.38 12.00 -4.79
C PRO A 440 -14.07 10.65 -5.46
N MET A 441 -12.87 10.10 -5.30
CA MET A 441 -12.46 8.88 -5.99
C MET A 441 -13.23 7.62 -5.60
N LEU A 442 -13.92 7.62 -4.46
CA LEU A 442 -14.88 6.55 -4.17
C LEU A 442 -16.11 6.62 -5.08
N ASN A 443 -16.47 7.77 -5.65
CA ASN A 443 -17.74 8.00 -6.34
C ASN A 443 -17.76 7.61 -7.82
N HIS A 444 -16.63 7.43 -8.48
CA HIS A 444 -16.59 7.08 -9.90
C HIS A 444 -15.59 5.96 -10.15
N PHE A 445 -16.08 4.79 -10.59
CA PHE A 445 -15.27 3.71 -11.12
C PHE A 445 -14.73 4.14 -12.50
N ARG A 446 -13.72 4.99 -12.49
CA ARG A 446 -13.01 5.45 -13.68
C ARG A 446 -11.62 4.86 -13.64
N VAL A 447 -11.53 3.63 -14.09
CA VAL A 447 -10.28 2.89 -14.19
C VAL A 447 -9.70 3.16 -15.58
N SER A 448 -8.60 3.88 -15.68
CA SER A 448 -7.92 4.14 -16.97
C SER A 448 -7.30 2.85 -17.53
N GLN A 449 -7.29 2.70 -18.87
CA GLN A 449 -6.46 1.73 -19.59
C GLN A 449 -5.13 2.41 -19.93
N GLN A 450 -4.04 2.00 -19.27
CA GLN A 450 -2.68 2.42 -19.61
C GLN A 450 -2.06 1.61 -20.74
#